data_AF-X1A5B1-F1
#
_entry.id   AF-X1A5B1-F1
#
_cell.length_a   1.000
_cell.length_b   1.000
_cell.length_c   1.000
_cell.angle_alpha   90.00
_cell.angle_beta   90.00
_cell.angle_gamma   90.00
#
_symmetry.space_group_name_H-M   'P 1'
#
loop_
_entity.id
_entity.type
_entity.pdbx_description
1 polymer ?
#
loop_
_entity_poly.entity_id
_entity_poly.type
_entity_poly.pdbx_seq_one_letter_code
_entity_poly.pdbx_strand_id
1 'polypeptide(L)'
;NPIEAVKTNIDGAANVIDTAIDNNVEKVMALSTDKAVHPVNLYGATKLVAEKLFVQGNSYSGGRKTIFSCVRYGNVVGSRGSVIPVFQRQKEKGIITITDERMTRFWITQEQAVRFIIDCIVKMKGGEIFVPKIPSMKIIDLVEVIAPECKREVIGIRPGEKINEILLTEEEAHHTKEFDNYFIVEPEHHFWGEGNYKKGKLLPSNFIYSSGNNDHWLTKAELDKMLEDL
;
A
#
# COMPACT_ATOMS: atom_id res chain seq x y z
N ASN A 1 -19.37 1.49 -8.92
CA ASN A 1 -19.43 2.45 -10.04
C ASN A 1 -18.06 2.47 -10.73
N PRO A 2 -17.84 1.65 -11.78
CA PRO A 2 -16.51 1.40 -12.34
C PRO A 2 -15.91 2.64 -13.04
N ILE A 3 -16.72 3.39 -13.77
CA ILE A 3 -16.28 4.59 -14.50
C ILE A 3 -15.81 5.68 -13.52
N GLU A 4 -16.46 5.82 -12.37
CA GLU A 4 -16.06 6.80 -11.37
C GLU A 4 -14.71 6.46 -10.70
N ALA A 5 -14.37 5.17 -10.59
CA ALA A 5 -13.04 4.76 -10.14
C ALA A 5 -11.96 5.16 -11.15
N VAL A 6 -12.24 5.01 -12.46
CA VAL A 6 -11.34 5.47 -13.53
C VAL A 6 -11.16 6.98 -13.46
N LYS A 7 -12.25 7.76 -13.51
CA LYS A 7 -12.19 9.22 -13.49
C LYS A 7 -11.48 9.75 -12.25
N THR A 8 -11.78 9.19 -11.09
CA THR A 8 -11.22 9.69 -9.83
C THR A 8 -9.75 9.33 -9.69
N ASN A 9 -9.37 8.07 -9.97
CA ASN A 9 -8.02 7.60 -9.68
C ASN A 9 -7.05 7.88 -10.83
N ILE A 10 -7.48 7.76 -12.08
CA ILE A 10 -6.63 7.94 -13.27
C ILE A 10 -6.68 9.40 -13.72
N ASP A 11 -7.86 9.90 -14.11
CA ASP A 11 -7.96 11.28 -14.60
C ASP A 11 -7.60 12.29 -13.48
N GLY A 12 -8.00 12.00 -12.24
CA GLY A 12 -7.58 12.77 -11.07
C GLY A 12 -6.06 12.77 -10.86
N ALA A 13 -5.36 11.66 -11.10
CA ALA A 13 -3.90 11.62 -11.03
C ALA A 13 -3.27 12.48 -12.12
N ALA A 14 -3.74 12.37 -13.36
CA ALA A 14 -3.28 13.20 -14.48
C ALA A 14 -3.46 14.70 -14.17
N ASN A 15 -4.65 15.10 -13.70
CA ASN A 15 -4.94 16.49 -13.34
C ASN A 15 -3.98 17.03 -12.26
N VAL A 16 -3.67 16.22 -11.24
CA VAL A 16 -2.72 16.61 -10.18
C VAL A 16 -1.31 16.78 -10.75
N ILE A 17 -0.87 15.88 -11.62
CA ILE A 17 0.46 15.95 -12.26
C ILE A 17 0.59 17.23 -13.08
N ASP A 18 -0.36 17.48 -13.98
CA ASP A 18 -0.35 18.66 -14.86
C ASP A 18 -0.36 19.95 -14.03
N THR A 19 -1.28 20.05 -13.07
CA THR A 19 -1.43 21.25 -12.23
C THR A 19 -0.18 21.49 -11.37
N ALA A 20 0.42 20.43 -10.82
CA ALA A 20 1.63 20.54 -10.01
C ALA A 20 2.82 21.09 -10.82
N ILE A 21 2.98 20.60 -12.06
CA ILE A 21 4.00 21.07 -13.00
C ILE A 21 3.74 22.53 -13.38
N ASP A 22 2.51 22.88 -13.74
CA ASP A 22 2.14 24.23 -14.18
C ASP A 22 2.33 25.29 -13.07
N ASN A 23 2.17 24.88 -11.82
CA ASN A 23 2.31 25.75 -10.65
C ASN A 23 3.67 25.62 -9.94
N ASN A 24 4.63 24.88 -10.51
CA ASN A 24 5.96 24.68 -9.94
C ASN A 24 5.96 24.14 -8.50
N VAL A 25 5.01 23.26 -8.15
CA VAL A 25 5.01 22.53 -6.88
C VAL A 25 6.30 21.72 -6.78
N GLU A 26 7.01 21.77 -5.66
CA GLU A 26 8.34 21.13 -5.58
C GLU A 26 8.26 19.60 -5.52
N LYS A 27 7.36 19.09 -4.67
CA LYS A 27 7.29 17.66 -4.35
C LYS A 27 5.85 17.21 -4.26
N VAL A 28 5.54 16.12 -4.95
CA VAL A 28 4.22 15.48 -4.90
C VAL A 28 4.41 14.01 -4.51
N MET A 29 3.73 13.61 -3.43
CA MET A 29 3.73 12.23 -2.96
C MET A 29 2.35 11.62 -3.16
N ALA A 30 2.25 10.68 -4.09
CA ALA A 30 1.01 9.96 -4.35
C ALA A 30 0.87 8.75 -3.44
N LEU A 31 -0.33 8.49 -2.94
CA LEU A 31 -0.61 7.32 -2.12
C LEU A 31 -1.11 6.19 -3.01
N SER A 32 -0.40 5.07 -2.99
CA SER A 32 -0.73 3.81 -3.64
C SER A 32 -1.18 2.78 -2.61
N THR A 33 -1.36 1.53 -3.02
CA THR A 33 -1.89 0.43 -2.22
C THR A 33 -1.30 -0.89 -2.69
N ASP A 34 -1.14 -1.85 -1.77
CA ASP A 34 -0.86 -3.25 -2.10
C ASP A 34 -1.75 -3.83 -3.25
N LYS A 35 -2.99 -3.36 -3.38
CA LYS A 35 -3.91 -3.78 -4.43
C LYS A 35 -3.50 -3.33 -5.83
N ALA A 36 -2.59 -2.38 -5.95
CA ALA A 36 -2.00 -1.97 -7.23
C ALA A 36 -1.02 -3.01 -7.77
N VAL A 37 -0.51 -3.91 -6.93
CA VAL A 37 0.45 -4.95 -7.30
C VAL A 37 -0.30 -6.18 -7.77
N HIS A 38 -0.04 -6.70 -8.97
CA HIS A 38 -0.81 -7.80 -9.57
C HIS A 38 -2.34 -7.64 -9.38
N PRO A 39 -2.93 -6.54 -9.85
CA PRO A 39 -4.29 -6.19 -9.50
C PRO A 39 -5.30 -7.20 -10.07
N VAL A 40 -6.22 -7.66 -9.23
CA VAL A 40 -7.33 -8.56 -9.62
C VAL A 40 -8.68 -7.87 -9.67
N ASN A 41 -8.74 -6.60 -9.24
CA ASN A 41 -9.95 -5.77 -9.26
C ASN A 41 -9.68 -4.41 -9.90
N LEU A 42 -10.75 -3.75 -10.37
CA LEU A 42 -10.66 -2.47 -11.06
C LEU A 42 -10.04 -1.38 -10.19
N TYR A 43 -10.31 -1.37 -8.89
CA TYR A 43 -9.69 -0.41 -7.97
C TYR A 43 -8.17 -0.51 -8.01
N GLY A 44 -7.63 -1.71 -7.82
CA GLY A 44 -6.21 -2.01 -7.93
C GLY A 44 -5.63 -1.62 -9.29
N ALA A 45 -6.32 -1.97 -10.38
CA ALA A 45 -5.89 -1.63 -11.73
C ALA A 45 -5.79 -0.11 -11.93
N THR A 46 -6.77 0.66 -11.46
CA THR A 46 -6.74 2.12 -11.55
C THR A 46 -5.62 2.74 -10.69
N LYS A 47 -5.31 2.14 -9.53
CA LYS A 47 -4.20 2.57 -8.68
C LYS A 47 -2.84 2.25 -9.30
N LEU A 48 -2.70 1.11 -9.98
CA LEU A 48 -1.51 0.77 -10.75
C LEU A 48 -1.26 1.80 -11.86
N VAL A 49 -2.31 2.14 -12.63
CA VAL A 49 -2.18 3.17 -13.68
C VAL A 49 -1.78 4.52 -13.07
N ALA A 50 -2.45 4.95 -11.99
CA ALA A 50 -2.11 6.19 -11.30
C ALA A 50 -0.65 6.20 -10.81
N GLU A 51 -0.17 5.11 -10.22
CA GLU A 51 1.21 4.99 -9.77
C GLU A 51 2.21 5.11 -10.92
N LYS A 52 1.95 4.44 -12.05
CA LYS A 52 2.76 4.58 -13.26
C LYS A 52 2.74 6.01 -13.81
N LEU A 53 1.60 6.69 -13.79
CA LEU A 53 1.48 8.09 -14.19
C LEU A 53 2.35 9.00 -13.32
N PHE A 54 2.31 8.85 -12.00
CA PHE A 54 3.15 9.66 -11.10
C PHE A 54 4.64 9.41 -11.31
N VAL A 55 5.06 8.13 -11.42
CA VAL A 55 6.46 7.79 -11.70
C VAL A 55 6.91 8.40 -13.03
N GLN A 56 6.13 8.23 -14.10
CA GLN A 56 6.45 8.75 -15.42
C GLN A 56 6.29 10.28 -15.53
N GLY A 57 5.51 10.90 -14.64
CA GLY A 57 5.36 12.35 -14.53
C GLY A 57 6.70 13.08 -14.37
N ASN A 58 7.72 12.42 -13.82
CA ASN A 58 9.09 12.97 -13.77
C ASN A 58 9.71 13.16 -15.17
N SER A 59 9.30 12.38 -16.17
CA SER A 59 9.68 12.60 -17.57
C SER A 59 9.00 13.84 -18.14
N TYR A 60 7.71 14.04 -17.84
CA TYR A 60 6.92 15.20 -18.27
C TYR A 60 7.38 16.49 -17.61
N SER A 61 7.84 16.41 -16.36
CA SER A 61 8.46 17.53 -15.66
C SER A 61 9.70 18.05 -16.41
N GLY A 62 10.41 17.19 -17.18
CA GLY A 62 11.43 17.63 -18.12
C GLY A 62 12.59 18.40 -17.47
N GLY A 63 12.94 18.06 -16.23
CA GLY A 63 13.96 18.78 -15.44
C GLY A 63 13.47 20.07 -14.77
N ARG A 64 12.15 20.34 -14.78
CA ARG A 64 11.53 21.37 -13.92
C ARG A 64 11.64 20.96 -12.45
N LYS A 65 11.23 21.88 -11.57
CA LYS A 65 11.34 21.76 -10.12
C LYS A 65 10.49 20.61 -9.53
N THR A 66 9.38 20.26 -10.19
CA THR A 66 8.41 19.30 -9.66
C THR A 66 8.90 17.86 -9.79
N ILE A 67 8.99 17.18 -8.66
CA ILE A 67 9.27 15.74 -8.59
C ILE A 67 8.09 14.97 -8.00
N PHE A 68 7.89 13.75 -8.50
CA PHE A 68 6.78 12.89 -8.16
C PHE A 68 7.28 11.55 -7.65
N SER A 69 6.78 11.10 -6.51
CA SER A 69 7.05 9.74 -6.01
C SER A 69 5.75 9.15 -5.46
N CYS A 70 5.78 7.86 -5.17
CA CYS A 70 4.66 7.15 -4.59
C CYS A 70 5.04 6.51 -3.26
N VAL A 71 4.06 6.39 -2.36
CA VAL A 71 4.14 5.53 -1.18
C VAL A 71 3.10 4.43 -1.33
N ARG A 72 3.50 3.17 -1.16
CA ARG A 72 2.63 2.00 -1.29
C ARG A 72 2.66 1.21 0.02
N TYR A 73 1.50 1.01 0.64
CA TYR A 73 1.34 0.22 1.86
C TYR A 73 0.02 -0.57 1.87
N GLY A 74 -0.15 -1.40 2.89
CA GLY A 74 -1.32 -2.27 3.07
C GLY A 74 -2.49 -1.61 3.77
N ASN A 75 -3.22 -2.39 4.57
CA ASN A 75 -4.38 -1.92 5.30
C ASN A 75 -3.99 -0.97 6.43
N VAL A 76 -4.68 0.16 6.49
CA VAL A 76 -4.58 1.09 7.62
C VAL A 76 -5.59 0.68 8.69
N VAL A 77 -5.11 0.45 9.91
CA VAL A 77 -5.94 0.11 11.07
C VAL A 77 -6.97 1.21 11.31
N GLY A 78 -8.23 0.82 11.49
CA GLY A 78 -9.35 1.73 11.79
C GLY A 78 -9.74 2.70 10.67
N SER A 79 -9.20 2.57 9.46
CA SER A 79 -9.56 3.49 8.37
C SER A 79 -11.05 3.42 8.04
N ARG A 80 -11.66 4.55 7.67
CA ARG A 80 -13.09 4.61 7.31
C ARG A 80 -13.43 3.57 6.24
N GLY A 81 -14.47 2.79 6.48
CA GLY A 81 -14.92 1.74 5.55
C GLY A 81 -14.04 0.48 5.49
N SER A 82 -13.01 0.36 6.33
CA SER A 82 -12.21 -0.87 6.42
C SER A 82 -12.95 -2.01 7.15
N VAL A 83 -12.32 -3.18 7.17
CA VAL A 83 -12.89 -4.40 7.76
C VAL A 83 -13.12 -4.28 9.27
N ILE A 84 -12.30 -3.50 9.99
CA ILE A 84 -12.42 -3.36 11.45
C ILE A 84 -13.74 -2.68 11.85
N PRO A 85 -14.11 -1.51 11.29
CA PRO A 85 -15.45 -0.94 11.48
C PRO A 85 -16.59 -1.85 11.02
N VAL A 86 -16.38 -2.68 9.99
CA VAL A 86 -17.40 -3.64 9.54
C VAL A 86 -17.61 -4.72 10.61
N PHE A 87 -16.54 -5.29 11.15
CA PHE A 87 -16.59 -6.29 12.22
C PHE A 87 -17.18 -5.71 13.50
N GLN A 88 -16.87 -4.46 13.87
CA GLN A 88 -17.50 -3.81 15.02
C GLN A 88 -19.02 -3.71 14.87
N ARG A 89 -19.53 -3.32 13.68
CA ARG A 89 -20.99 -3.30 13.41
C ARG A 89 -21.62 -4.68 13.35
N GLN A 90 -20.87 -5.68 12.87
CA GLN A 90 -21.33 -7.06 12.81
C GLN A 90 -21.36 -7.73 14.20
N LYS A 91 -20.41 -7.37 15.07
CA LYS A 91 -20.34 -7.80 16.47
C LYS A 91 -21.64 -7.49 17.23
N GLU A 92 -22.27 -6.35 16.98
CA GLU A 92 -23.56 -5.98 17.55
C GLU A 92 -24.69 -6.98 17.21
N LYS A 93 -24.54 -7.73 16.11
CA LYS A 93 -25.49 -8.76 15.65
C LYS A 93 -25.08 -10.18 16.07
N GLY A 94 -23.93 -10.35 16.72
CA GLY A 94 -23.42 -11.64 17.18
C GLY A 94 -22.84 -12.57 16.08
N ILE A 95 -22.75 -12.10 14.83
CA ILE A 95 -22.25 -12.89 13.69
C ILE A 95 -21.23 -12.07 12.91
N ILE A 96 -20.02 -12.60 12.74
CA ILE A 96 -18.96 -12.01 11.92
C ILE A 96 -18.83 -12.81 10.62
N THR A 97 -18.87 -12.11 9.48
CA THR A 97 -18.69 -12.73 8.18
C THR A 97 -17.22 -12.66 7.75
N ILE A 98 -16.62 -13.81 7.45
CA ILE A 98 -15.26 -13.92 6.92
C ILE A 98 -15.37 -14.44 5.49
N THR A 99 -14.55 -13.91 4.58
CA THR A 99 -14.59 -14.34 3.17
C THR A 99 -13.82 -15.63 2.96
N ASP A 100 -12.60 -15.74 3.49
CA ASP A 100 -11.80 -16.97 3.51
C ASP A 100 -10.84 -16.97 4.71
N GLU A 101 -10.75 -18.11 5.40
CA GLU A 101 -9.94 -18.25 6.64
C GLU A 101 -8.44 -18.13 6.39
N ARG A 102 -7.98 -18.36 5.16
CA ARG A 102 -6.57 -18.27 4.77
C ARG A 102 -6.14 -16.84 4.51
N MET A 103 -7.06 -15.86 4.53
CA MET A 103 -6.73 -14.48 4.18
C MET A 103 -5.73 -13.85 5.15
N THR A 104 -4.73 -13.20 4.57
CA THR A 104 -3.72 -12.41 5.30
C THR A 104 -3.69 -11.00 4.75
N ARG A 105 -3.41 -10.02 5.61
CA ARG A 105 -3.25 -8.61 5.21
C ARG A 105 -2.05 -8.00 5.91
N PHE A 106 -1.44 -7.02 5.27
CA PHE A 106 -0.46 -6.12 5.90
C PHE A 106 -1.18 -5.05 6.71
N TRP A 107 -0.61 -4.66 7.85
CA TRP A 107 -1.23 -3.70 8.77
C TRP A 107 -0.28 -2.58 9.16
N ILE A 108 -0.79 -1.35 9.14
CA ILE A 108 -0.10 -0.14 9.57
C ILE A 108 -1.09 0.75 10.32
N THR A 109 -0.68 1.45 11.39
CA THR A 109 -1.55 2.46 11.99
C THR A 109 -1.62 3.71 11.11
N GLN A 110 -2.66 4.52 11.29
CA GLN A 110 -2.76 5.80 10.58
C GLN A 110 -1.55 6.71 10.91
N GLU A 111 -1.13 6.75 12.17
CA GLU A 111 0.03 7.53 12.59
C GLU A 111 1.33 7.05 11.94
N GLN A 112 1.57 5.72 11.92
CA GLN A 112 2.72 5.13 11.25
C GLN A 112 2.74 5.47 9.76
N ALA A 113 1.59 5.39 9.08
CA ALA A 113 1.48 5.73 7.67
C ALA A 113 1.82 7.21 7.41
N VAL A 114 1.25 8.13 8.21
CA VAL A 114 1.52 9.58 8.08
C VAL A 114 2.99 9.89 8.32
N ARG A 115 3.57 9.35 9.40
CA ARG A 115 5.00 9.53 9.70
C ARG A 115 5.87 9.02 8.54
N PHE A 116 5.56 7.84 8.01
CA PHE A 116 6.29 7.27 6.88
C PHE A 116 6.20 8.16 5.62
N ILE A 117 5.01 8.70 5.31
CA ILE A 117 4.81 9.59 4.16
C ILE A 117 5.66 10.86 4.30
N ILE A 118 5.63 11.52 5.46
CA ILE A 118 6.43 12.73 5.74
C ILE A 118 7.92 12.42 5.55
N ASP A 119 8.35 11.30 6.11
CA ASP A 119 9.72 10.80 6.00
C ASP A 119 10.15 10.56 4.56
N CYS A 120 9.26 10.05 3.70
CA CYS A 120 9.51 9.83 2.29
C CYS A 120 9.58 11.15 1.51
N ILE A 121 8.73 12.14 1.81
CA ILE A 121 8.77 13.47 1.19
C ILE A 121 10.12 14.16 1.42
N VAL A 122 10.73 13.97 2.59
CA VAL A 122 12.07 14.51 2.87
C VAL A 122 13.14 13.82 2.02
N LYS A 123 13.04 12.50 1.83
CA LYS A 123 14.06 11.64 1.19
C LYS A 123 13.92 11.49 -0.33
N MET A 124 12.76 11.80 -0.90
CA MET A 124 12.45 11.58 -2.32
C MET A 124 13.35 12.39 -3.25
N LYS A 125 13.68 11.79 -4.39
CA LYS A 125 14.42 12.36 -5.51
C LYS A 125 13.58 12.41 -6.81
N GLY A 126 12.44 11.73 -6.85
CA GLY A 126 11.48 11.79 -7.95
C GLY A 126 11.49 10.54 -8.81
N GLY A 127 10.49 9.69 -8.64
CA GLY A 127 10.21 8.49 -9.43
C GLY A 127 10.18 7.22 -8.59
N GLU A 128 10.53 7.29 -7.32
CA GLU A 128 10.53 6.15 -6.41
C GLU A 128 9.11 5.69 -6.04
N ILE A 129 9.00 4.39 -5.73
CA ILE A 129 7.88 3.86 -4.93
C ILE A 129 8.44 3.40 -3.59
N PHE A 130 8.05 4.09 -2.51
CA PHE A 130 8.44 3.77 -1.14
C PHE A 130 7.47 2.75 -0.54
N VAL A 131 8.02 1.68 0.03
CA VAL A 131 7.25 0.58 0.62
C VAL A 131 7.71 0.34 2.06
N PRO A 132 6.88 0.55 3.10
CA PRO A 132 7.32 0.32 4.46
C PRO A 132 7.36 -1.19 4.78
N LYS A 133 8.26 -1.59 5.68
CA LYS A 133 8.23 -2.93 6.28
C LYS A 133 7.22 -2.94 7.41
N ILE A 134 6.09 -3.60 7.18
CA ILE A 134 4.94 -3.64 8.08
C ILE A 134 4.51 -5.08 8.38
N PRO A 135 3.92 -5.33 9.55
CA PRO A 135 3.55 -6.68 9.93
C PRO A 135 2.34 -7.19 9.15
N SER A 136 2.17 -8.51 9.14
CA SER A 136 0.98 -9.19 8.60
C SER A 136 0.13 -9.81 9.70
N MET A 137 -1.15 -10.05 9.40
CA MET A 137 -2.04 -10.78 10.29
C MET A 137 -3.04 -11.58 9.48
N LYS A 138 -3.45 -12.75 9.98
CA LYS A 138 -4.59 -13.48 9.42
C LYS A 138 -5.89 -12.82 9.82
N ILE A 139 -6.88 -12.86 8.94
CA ILE A 139 -8.22 -12.32 9.24
C ILE A 139 -8.88 -13.07 10.39
N ILE A 140 -8.60 -14.37 10.56
CA ILE A 140 -9.14 -15.15 11.70
C ILE A 140 -8.62 -14.63 13.05
N ASP A 141 -7.35 -14.25 13.14
CA ASP A 141 -6.74 -13.75 14.37
C ASP A 141 -7.28 -12.34 14.70
N LEU A 142 -7.55 -11.53 13.67
CA LEU A 142 -8.23 -10.24 13.80
C LEU A 142 -9.64 -10.39 14.39
N VAL A 143 -10.41 -11.39 13.92
CA VAL A 143 -11.75 -11.66 14.44
C VAL A 143 -11.71 -12.11 15.90
N GLU A 144 -10.70 -12.90 16.28
CA GLU A 144 -10.49 -13.32 17.67
C GLU A 144 -10.24 -12.17 18.63
N VAL A 145 -9.60 -11.11 18.15
CA VAL A 145 -9.35 -9.91 18.95
C VAL A 145 -10.61 -9.03 19.01
N ILE A 146 -11.25 -8.77 17.87
CA ILE A 146 -12.37 -7.82 17.81
C ILE A 146 -13.66 -8.39 18.39
N ALA A 147 -13.96 -9.66 18.11
CA ALA A 147 -15.25 -10.29 18.36
C ALA A 147 -15.12 -11.78 18.75
N PRO A 148 -14.40 -12.11 19.85
CA PRO A 148 -14.12 -13.49 20.25
C PRO A 148 -15.36 -14.35 20.46
N GLU A 149 -16.43 -13.76 21.01
CA GLU A 149 -17.69 -14.44 21.35
C GLU A 149 -18.67 -14.58 20.17
N CYS A 150 -18.37 -13.98 19.02
CA CYS A 150 -19.29 -13.99 17.88
C CYS A 150 -19.18 -15.27 17.05
N LYS A 151 -20.30 -15.71 16.50
CA LYS A 151 -20.32 -16.80 15.52
C LYS A 151 -19.60 -16.34 14.24
N ARG A 152 -18.68 -17.15 13.75
CA ARG A 152 -17.98 -16.93 12.47
C ARG A 152 -18.77 -17.59 11.34
N GLU A 153 -18.97 -16.87 10.25
CA GLU A 153 -19.61 -17.40 9.04
C GLU A 153 -18.71 -17.16 7.83
N VAL A 154 -18.31 -18.25 7.17
CA VAL A 154 -17.49 -18.17 5.95
C VAL A 154 -18.41 -18.00 4.74
N ILE A 155 -18.36 -16.81 4.13
CA ILE A 155 -19.26 -16.41 3.03
C ILE A 155 -18.64 -16.60 1.64
N GLY A 156 -17.40 -17.07 1.57
CA GLY A 156 -16.64 -17.23 0.33
C GLY A 156 -15.93 -15.95 -0.12
N ILE A 157 -14.95 -16.14 -1.01
CA ILE A 157 -14.14 -15.05 -1.57
C ILE A 157 -15.03 -14.17 -2.47
N ARG A 158 -15.01 -12.85 -2.24
CA ARG A 158 -15.76 -11.92 -3.08
C ARG A 158 -15.05 -11.72 -4.42
N PRO A 159 -15.78 -11.41 -5.51
CA PRO A 159 -15.17 -11.11 -6.80
C PRO A 159 -14.08 -10.02 -6.68
N GLY A 160 -12.87 -10.34 -7.13
CA GLY A 160 -11.74 -9.40 -7.12
C GLY A 160 -11.02 -9.27 -5.76
N GLU A 161 -11.19 -10.22 -4.84
CA GLU A 161 -10.35 -10.32 -3.63
C GLU A 161 -9.20 -11.30 -3.79
N LYS A 162 -8.08 -11.00 -3.11
CA LYS A 162 -6.94 -11.91 -2.97
C LYS A 162 -6.93 -12.57 -1.60
N ILE A 163 -6.35 -13.77 -1.55
CA ILE A 163 -6.01 -14.44 -0.29
C ILE A 163 -4.90 -13.67 0.43
N ASN A 164 -3.79 -13.44 -0.25
CA ASN A 164 -2.66 -12.67 0.26
C ASN A 164 -2.44 -11.42 -0.62
N GLU A 165 -2.06 -10.33 0.01
CA GLU A 165 -1.65 -9.12 -0.70
C GLU A 165 -0.13 -9.14 -0.93
N ILE A 166 0.32 -8.33 -1.89
CA ILE A 166 1.73 -8.23 -2.28
C ILE A 166 2.09 -6.75 -2.29
N LEU A 167 3.25 -6.40 -1.74
CA LEU A 167 3.79 -5.04 -1.75
C LEU A 167 4.97 -4.88 -2.72
N LEU A 168 5.72 -5.96 -2.95
CA LEU A 168 6.80 -6.04 -3.94
C LEU A 168 6.72 -7.36 -4.70
N THR A 169 6.72 -7.31 -6.02
CA THR A 169 6.83 -8.51 -6.86
C THR A 169 8.28 -8.95 -7.02
N GLU A 170 8.47 -10.14 -7.57
CA GLU A 170 9.79 -10.65 -7.95
C GLU A 170 10.46 -9.74 -8.99
N GLU A 171 9.70 -9.25 -9.96
CA GLU A 171 10.18 -8.34 -11.00
C GLU A 171 10.59 -6.97 -10.44
N GLU A 172 9.83 -6.43 -9.47
CA GLU A 172 10.19 -5.17 -8.80
C GLU A 172 11.43 -5.34 -7.90
N ALA A 173 11.67 -6.54 -7.36
CA ALA A 173 12.80 -6.80 -6.47
C ALA A 173 14.16 -6.52 -7.15
N HIS A 174 14.26 -6.73 -8.47
CA HIS A 174 15.47 -6.52 -9.26
C HIS A 174 16.01 -5.09 -9.20
N HIS A 175 15.12 -4.10 -9.12
CA HIS A 175 15.47 -2.68 -9.04
C HIS A 175 15.04 -2.07 -7.69
N THR A 176 14.91 -2.90 -6.66
CA THR A 176 14.55 -2.44 -5.32
C THR A 176 15.76 -2.37 -4.40
N LYS A 177 15.83 -1.32 -3.59
CA LYS A 177 16.79 -1.13 -2.51
C LYS A 177 16.12 -1.34 -1.15
N GLU A 178 16.71 -2.20 -0.34
CA GLU A 178 16.29 -2.46 1.03
C GLU A 178 17.01 -1.56 2.03
N PHE A 179 16.22 -1.00 2.95
CA PHE A 179 16.66 -0.29 4.15
C PHE A 179 16.09 -0.98 5.39
N ASP A 180 16.46 -0.50 6.58
CA ASP A 180 16.10 -1.12 7.85
C ASP A 180 14.58 -1.32 8.00
N ASN A 181 13.80 -0.27 7.71
CA ASN A 181 12.35 -0.26 7.96
C ASN A 181 11.50 -0.08 6.68
N TYR A 182 12.11 -0.08 5.50
CA TYR A 182 11.41 0.16 4.24
C TYR A 182 12.21 -0.33 3.02
N PHE A 183 11.57 -0.33 1.88
CA PHE A 183 12.14 -0.55 0.56
C PHE A 183 11.90 0.67 -0.33
N ILE A 184 12.75 0.83 -1.34
CA ILE A 184 12.60 1.80 -2.41
C ILE A 184 12.65 1.04 -3.73
N VAL A 185 11.54 1.03 -4.46
CA VAL A 185 11.51 0.57 -5.86
C VAL A 185 12.03 1.73 -6.72
N GLU A 186 13.16 1.53 -7.39
CA GLU A 186 13.75 2.53 -8.28
C GLU A 186 13.10 2.45 -9.68
N PRO A 187 12.81 3.58 -10.33
CA PRO A 187 12.23 3.57 -11.68
C PRO A 187 13.27 3.17 -12.74
N GLU A 188 12.82 2.39 -13.72
CA GLU A 188 13.64 1.96 -14.86
C GLU A 188 13.45 2.90 -16.06
N HIS A 189 13.69 4.18 -15.86
CA HIS A 189 13.48 5.21 -16.88
C HIS A 189 14.73 6.04 -17.09
N HIS A 190 14.93 6.59 -18.29
CA HIS A 190 16.13 7.35 -18.67
C HIS A 190 16.40 8.58 -17.79
N PHE A 191 15.38 9.17 -17.16
CA PHE A 191 15.57 10.28 -16.24
C PHE A 191 16.22 9.86 -14.92
N TRP A 192 16.20 8.57 -14.59
CA TRP A 192 16.74 8.06 -13.34
C TRP A 192 18.26 7.90 -13.44
N GLY A 193 18.97 8.76 -12.72
CA GLY A 193 20.42 8.73 -12.66
C GLY A 193 20.97 7.59 -11.80
N GLU A 194 22.19 7.16 -12.09
CA GLU A 194 22.90 6.16 -11.30
C GLU A 194 23.30 6.68 -9.91
N GLY A 195 23.45 5.76 -8.96
CA GLY A 195 24.02 6.08 -7.65
C GLY A 195 23.07 6.75 -6.68
N ASN A 196 21.76 6.70 -6.94
CA ASN A 196 20.75 6.95 -5.92
C ASN A 196 20.78 5.83 -4.87
N TYR A 197 20.42 6.17 -3.63
CA TYR A 197 20.23 5.21 -2.54
C TYR A 197 21.36 4.16 -2.34
N LYS A 198 22.64 4.52 -2.57
CA LYS A 198 23.80 3.59 -2.49
C LYS A 198 23.94 2.82 -1.18
N LYS A 199 23.35 3.32 -0.09
CA LYS A 199 23.35 2.67 1.23
C LYS A 199 22.35 1.52 1.34
N GLY A 200 21.38 1.44 0.43
CA GLY A 200 20.38 0.38 0.41
C GLY A 200 20.95 -0.92 -0.15
N LYS A 201 20.55 -2.04 0.46
CA LYS A 201 20.97 -3.38 0.05
C LYS A 201 20.15 -3.83 -1.16
N LEU A 202 20.75 -4.62 -2.05
CA LEU A 202 20.02 -5.29 -3.12
C LEU A 202 19.25 -6.47 -2.55
N LEU A 203 18.06 -6.73 -3.09
CA LEU A 203 17.27 -7.89 -2.75
C LEU A 203 17.69 -9.12 -3.56
N PRO A 204 17.49 -10.35 -3.04
CA PRO A 204 17.58 -11.57 -3.83
C PRO A 204 16.65 -11.51 -5.05
N SER A 205 17.05 -12.13 -6.18
CA SER A 205 16.25 -12.09 -7.41
C SER A 205 14.88 -12.73 -7.27
N ASN A 206 14.72 -13.70 -6.37
CA ASN A 206 13.46 -14.40 -6.09
C ASN A 206 12.67 -13.81 -4.92
N PHE A 207 13.03 -12.60 -4.47
CA PHE A 207 12.39 -11.98 -3.32
C PHE A 207 10.96 -11.52 -3.66
N ILE A 208 10.01 -11.87 -2.79
CA ILE A 208 8.62 -11.44 -2.88
C ILE A 208 8.17 -10.98 -1.50
N TYR A 209 7.64 -9.75 -1.41
CA TYR A 209 7.07 -9.24 -0.16
C TYR A 209 5.55 -9.41 -0.16
N SER A 210 5.07 -10.54 0.37
CA SER A 210 3.65 -10.86 0.47
C SER A 210 3.20 -10.98 1.92
N SER A 211 1.92 -10.68 2.17
CA SER A 211 1.35 -10.81 3.51
C SER A 211 1.26 -12.27 3.98
N GLY A 212 1.36 -13.23 3.05
CA GLY A 212 1.32 -14.66 3.34
C GLY A 212 2.67 -15.28 3.72
N ASN A 213 3.78 -14.60 3.44
CA ASN A 213 5.15 -15.09 3.69
C ASN A 213 6.01 -14.08 4.47
N ASN A 214 5.37 -13.11 5.16
CA ASN A 214 6.07 -12.06 5.89
C ASN A 214 6.86 -12.64 7.09
N ASP A 215 7.96 -12.00 7.46
CA ASP A 215 8.76 -12.38 8.63
C ASP A 215 8.18 -11.80 9.93
N HIS A 216 7.40 -10.72 9.82
CA HIS A 216 6.80 -10.03 10.96
C HIS A 216 5.28 -10.22 10.96
N TRP A 217 4.76 -10.90 11.98
CA TRP A 217 3.32 -11.12 12.18
C TRP A 217 2.86 -10.43 13.46
N LEU A 218 1.71 -9.75 13.39
CA LEU A 218 1.07 -9.15 14.56
C LEU A 218 0.61 -10.25 15.51
N THR A 219 1.03 -10.14 16.77
CA THR A 219 0.40 -10.83 17.89
C THR A 219 -0.92 -10.15 18.27
N LYS A 220 -1.77 -10.85 19.03
CA LYS A 220 -3.02 -10.28 19.56
C LYS A 220 -2.75 -9.02 20.39
N ALA A 221 -1.73 -9.05 21.25
CA ALA A 221 -1.35 -7.92 22.10
C ALA A 221 -0.87 -6.70 21.30
N GLU A 222 -0.13 -6.91 20.21
CA GLU A 222 0.28 -5.80 19.33
C GLU A 222 -0.91 -5.21 18.59
N LEU A 223 -1.85 -6.05 18.12
CA LEU A 223 -3.08 -5.55 17.51
C LEU A 223 -3.93 -4.76 18.52
N ASP A 224 -4.11 -5.26 19.75
CA ASP A 224 -4.86 -4.55 20.80
C ASP A 224 -4.30 -3.15 21.01
N LYS A 225 -2.97 -3.04 21.11
CA LYS A 225 -2.29 -1.75 21.20
C LYS A 225 -2.56 -0.84 19.98
N MET A 226 -2.54 -1.39 18.77
CA MET A 226 -2.87 -0.63 17.55
C MET A 226 -4.33 -0.17 17.51
N LEU A 227 -5.24 -0.85 18.21
CA LEU A 227 -6.66 -0.49 18.32
C LEU A 227 -6.94 0.52 19.44
N GLU A 228 -6.14 0.54 20.51
CA GLU A 228 -6.22 1.54 21.59
C GLU A 228 -5.87 2.95 21.09
N ASP A 229 -5.02 3.04 20.07
CA ASP A 229 -4.58 4.29 19.45
C ASP A 229 -5.61 4.89 18.44
N LEU A 230 -6.83 4.32 18.33
CA LEU A 230 -7.90 4.75 17.40
C LEU A 230 -8.92 5.73 17.99
#